data_AF-A0A972GFL1-F1
#
_entry.id   AF-A0A972GFL1-F1
#
_cell.length_a   1.000
_cell.length_b   1.000
_cell.length_c   1.000
_cell.angle_alpha   90.00
_cell.angle_beta   90.00
_cell.angle_gamma   90.00
#
_symmetry.space_group_name_H-M   'P 1'
#
loop_
_entity.id
_entity.type
_entity.pdbx_description
1 polymer ?
#
loop_
_entity_poly.entity_id
_entity_poly.type
_entity_poly.pdbx_seq_one_letter_code
_entity_poly.pdbx_strand_id
1 'polypeptide(L)'
;MLTRTQALHMLTLGIVYRPVRALATLTAVQHHWRLPLLFSVILCGVTTAGMLPSMLPIGTDALATLPSAFSDNTLLVSFVMWFLGTVMILLITVANWLSQGFVLGQVSRLGCHVISLRTALALLPLLWLPMLLRIVVHAGYVFTGGSVEHNGLAFLITDYHQLDVLGQFVRNMLWQIDLFLIWHLILTGIIFHRFAHMPASRLVDALLLYGFLTVCVQAWMTSWMMSL
;
A
#
# COMPACT_ATOMS: atom_id res chain seq x y z
N MET A 1 30.25 4.52 -4.84
CA MET A 1 29.04 3.93 -5.45
C MET A 1 28.69 2.67 -4.66
N LEU A 2 27.45 2.54 -4.16
CA LEU A 2 27.00 1.30 -3.51
C LEU A 2 26.85 0.19 -4.56
N THR A 3 27.26 -1.03 -4.23
CA THR A 3 26.98 -2.18 -5.09
C THR A 3 25.48 -2.54 -5.02
N ARG A 4 24.94 -3.14 -6.09
CA ARG A 4 23.51 -3.49 -6.20
C ARG A 4 23.02 -4.38 -5.04
N THR A 5 23.90 -5.24 -4.54
CA THR A 5 23.66 -6.14 -3.38
C THR A 5 23.65 -5.40 -2.04
N GLN A 6 24.49 -4.37 -1.88
CA GLN A 6 24.46 -3.50 -0.69
C GLN A 6 23.21 -2.64 -0.63
N ALA A 7 22.74 -2.13 -1.79
CA ALA A 7 21.48 -1.39 -1.87
C ALA A 7 20.28 -2.27 -1.48
N LEU A 8 20.28 -3.53 -1.89
CA LEU A 8 19.21 -4.50 -1.58
C LEU A 8 19.21 -4.87 -0.09
N HIS A 9 20.37 -5.10 0.52
CA HIS A 9 20.52 -5.30 1.97
C HIS A 9 20.07 -4.06 2.78
N MET A 10 20.40 -2.85 2.32
CA MET A 10 19.94 -1.64 2.99
C MET A 10 18.43 -1.42 2.85
N LEU A 11 17.82 -1.91 1.77
CA LEU A 11 16.38 -1.81 1.55
C LEU A 11 15.62 -2.80 2.44
N THR A 12 16.11 -4.02 2.63
CA THR A 12 15.41 -5.04 3.43
C THR A 12 15.73 -4.95 4.92
N LEU A 13 17.00 -4.91 5.30
CA LEU A 13 17.43 -4.88 6.71
C LEU A 13 17.64 -3.44 7.20
N GLY A 14 18.14 -2.55 6.34
CA GLY A 14 18.44 -1.17 6.72
C GLY A 14 17.19 -0.36 7.06
N ILE A 15 16.07 -0.55 6.35
CA ILE A 15 14.80 0.14 6.69
C ILE A 15 14.29 -0.29 8.07
N VAL A 16 14.49 -1.55 8.45
CA VAL A 16 14.03 -2.08 9.73
C VAL A 16 14.93 -1.63 10.88
N TYR A 17 16.26 -1.79 10.73
CA TYR A 17 17.21 -1.56 11.83
C TYR A 17 17.77 -0.13 11.90
N ARG A 18 17.86 0.58 10.76
CA ARG A 18 18.48 1.92 10.67
C ARG A 18 17.73 2.80 9.64
N PRO A 19 16.42 3.04 9.81
CA PRO A 19 15.55 3.64 8.79
C PRO A 19 16.07 4.99 8.30
N VAL A 20 16.57 5.84 9.21
CA VAL A 20 17.09 7.17 8.86
C VAL A 20 18.29 7.08 7.91
N ARG A 21 19.26 6.19 8.18
CA ARG A 21 20.44 6.03 7.33
C ARG A 21 20.05 5.35 6.02
N ALA A 22 19.21 4.32 6.06
CA ALA A 22 18.75 3.64 4.86
C ALA A 22 18.03 4.59 3.89
N LEU A 23 17.08 5.41 4.39
CA LEU A 23 16.36 6.39 3.58
C LEU A 23 17.31 7.43 2.97
N ALA A 24 18.18 8.03 3.78
CA ALA A 24 19.15 9.01 3.29
C ALA A 24 20.06 8.43 2.19
N THR A 25 20.56 7.21 2.41
CA THR A 25 21.47 6.55 1.47
C THR A 25 20.76 6.16 0.18
N LEU A 26 19.52 5.66 0.27
CA LEU A 26 18.72 5.31 -0.91
C LEU A 26 18.37 6.55 -1.73
N THR A 27 17.97 7.66 -1.11
CA THR A 27 17.71 8.90 -1.86
C THR A 27 18.92 9.45 -2.62
N ALA A 28 20.14 9.13 -2.19
CA ALA A 28 21.38 9.56 -2.83
C ALA A 28 21.77 8.71 -4.06
N VAL A 29 21.14 7.55 -4.28
CA VAL A 29 21.48 6.64 -5.39
C VAL A 29 20.67 6.99 -6.64
N GLN A 30 21.31 7.03 -7.81
CA GLN A 30 20.58 7.13 -9.09
C GLN A 30 19.69 5.89 -9.30
N HIS A 31 18.43 6.08 -9.68
CA HIS A 31 17.42 5.02 -9.86
C HIS A 31 16.98 4.27 -8.59
N HIS A 32 17.09 4.88 -7.42
CA HIS A 32 16.64 4.30 -6.13
C HIS A 32 15.18 3.83 -6.09
N TRP A 33 14.32 4.34 -6.98
CA TRP A 33 12.91 3.95 -7.09
C TRP A 33 12.71 2.58 -7.76
N ARG A 34 13.67 2.09 -8.56
CA ARG A 34 13.50 0.86 -9.36
C ARG A 34 13.30 -0.38 -8.49
N LEU A 35 14.07 -0.51 -7.41
CA LEU A 35 14.08 -1.69 -6.56
C LEU A 35 12.77 -1.84 -5.76
N PRO A 36 12.27 -0.79 -5.07
CA PRO A 36 10.97 -0.88 -4.41
C PRO A 36 9.80 -0.91 -5.41
N LEU A 37 9.92 -0.32 -6.61
CA LEU A 37 8.92 -0.50 -7.68
C LEU A 37 8.86 -1.96 -8.15
N LEU A 38 10.01 -2.59 -8.41
CA LEU A 38 10.08 -4.03 -8.75
C LEU A 38 9.48 -4.89 -7.63
N PHE A 39 9.83 -4.60 -6.38
CA PHE A 39 9.27 -5.30 -5.23
C PHE A 39 7.74 -5.19 -5.21
N SER A 40 7.20 -3.99 -5.46
CA SER A 40 5.75 -3.75 -5.47
C SER A 40 5.05 -4.49 -6.60
N VAL A 41 5.64 -4.53 -7.80
CA VAL A 41 5.09 -5.30 -8.94
C VAL A 41 5.05 -6.80 -8.62
N ILE A 42 6.14 -7.34 -8.07
CA ILE A 42 6.21 -8.75 -7.65
C ILE A 42 5.12 -9.04 -6.61
N LEU A 43 4.97 -8.14 -5.64
CA LEU A 43 4.03 -8.29 -4.54
C LEU A 43 2.57 -8.22 -5.01
N CYS A 44 2.25 -7.35 -5.96
CA CYS A 44 0.94 -7.32 -6.63
C CYS A 44 0.65 -8.64 -7.35
N GLY A 45 1.63 -9.17 -8.08
CA GLY A 45 1.50 -10.46 -8.78
C GLY A 45 1.28 -11.63 -7.82
N VAL A 46 2.02 -11.69 -6.71
CA VAL A 46 1.89 -12.72 -5.66
C VAL A 46 0.53 -12.61 -4.95
N THR A 47 0.11 -11.39 -4.61
CA THR A 47 -1.19 -11.15 -3.97
C THR A 47 -2.32 -11.61 -4.87
N THR A 48 -2.28 -11.25 -6.16
CA THR A 48 -3.29 -11.67 -7.13
C THR A 48 -3.30 -13.18 -7.32
N ALA A 49 -2.11 -13.82 -7.36
CA ALA A 49 -2.02 -15.27 -7.45
C ALA A 49 -2.71 -15.96 -6.27
N GLY A 50 -2.68 -15.38 -5.07
CA GLY A 50 -3.42 -15.89 -3.91
C GLY A 50 -4.90 -15.65 -3.92
N MET A 51 -5.36 -14.60 -4.60
CA MET A 51 -6.78 -14.34 -4.81
C MET A 51 -7.36 -15.13 -5.99
N LEU A 52 -6.50 -15.72 -6.83
CA LEU A 52 -6.91 -16.44 -8.04
C LEU A 52 -7.98 -17.53 -7.78
N PRO A 53 -7.90 -18.38 -6.73
CA PRO A 53 -8.94 -19.36 -6.43
C PRO A 53 -10.33 -18.74 -6.22
N SER A 54 -10.40 -17.53 -5.66
CA SER A 54 -11.66 -16.79 -5.45
C SER A 54 -12.13 -16.03 -6.70
N MET A 55 -11.23 -15.68 -7.62
CA MET A 55 -11.53 -15.00 -8.89
C MET A 55 -11.95 -15.98 -10.00
N LEU A 56 -11.49 -17.23 -9.93
CA LEU A 56 -11.77 -18.26 -10.94
C LEU A 56 -13.27 -18.52 -11.16
N PRO A 57 -14.13 -18.66 -10.12
CA PRO A 57 -15.56 -18.86 -10.31
C PRO A 57 -16.23 -17.72 -11.09
N ILE A 58 -15.86 -16.47 -10.79
CA ILE A 58 -16.35 -15.27 -11.48
C ILE A 58 -15.93 -15.28 -12.95
N GLY A 59 -14.69 -15.70 -13.21
CA GLY A 59 -14.17 -15.86 -14.55
C GLY A 59 -14.89 -16.97 -15.33
N THR A 60 -15.13 -18.12 -14.71
CA THR A 60 -15.82 -19.26 -15.35
C THR A 60 -17.27 -18.96 -15.69
N ASP A 61 -17.97 -18.19 -14.84
CA ASP A 61 -19.35 -17.76 -15.11
C ASP A 61 -19.41 -16.75 -16.27
N ALA A 62 -18.44 -15.84 -16.36
CA ALA A 62 -18.30 -14.96 -17.52
C ALA A 62 -17.96 -15.74 -18.81
N LEU A 63 -17.21 -16.84 -18.69
CA LEU A 63 -16.85 -17.73 -19.81
C LEU A 63 -17.98 -18.64 -20.28
N ALA A 64 -18.98 -18.93 -19.44
CA ALA A 64 -20.19 -19.64 -19.85
C ALA A 64 -21.00 -18.87 -20.93
N THR A 65 -20.71 -17.58 -21.11
CA THR A 65 -21.32 -16.72 -22.15
C THR A 65 -20.48 -16.64 -23.44
N LEU A 66 -19.25 -17.18 -23.44
CA LEU A 66 -18.36 -17.18 -24.61
C LEU A 66 -18.53 -18.47 -25.44
N PRO A 67 -18.24 -18.44 -26.76
CA PRO A 67 -18.30 -19.62 -27.60
C PRO A 67 -17.40 -20.75 -27.09
N SER A 68 -17.85 -22.01 -27.24
CA SER A 68 -17.20 -23.24 -26.74
C SER A 68 -15.74 -23.46 -27.16
N ALA A 69 -15.21 -22.69 -28.11
CA ALA A 69 -13.80 -22.68 -28.46
C ALA A 69 -12.87 -22.17 -27.33
N PHE A 70 -13.42 -21.47 -26.33
CA PHE A 70 -12.66 -20.94 -25.19
C PHE A 70 -12.92 -21.67 -23.87
N SER A 71 -13.94 -22.54 -23.78
CA SER A 71 -14.34 -23.22 -22.54
C SER A 71 -13.32 -24.25 -22.05
N ASP A 72 -12.52 -24.82 -22.96
CA ASP A 72 -11.61 -25.92 -22.60
C ASP A 72 -10.23 -25.41 -22.13
N ASN A 73 -9.95 -24.12 -22.28
CA ASN A 73 -8.61 -23.56 -22.07
C ASN A 73 -8.45 -22.93 -20.67
N THR A 74 -8.69 -23.74 -19.64
CA THR A 74 -8.66 -23.36 -18.22
C THR A 74 -7.36 -22.62 -17.81
N LEU A 75 -6.22 -22.97 -18.41
CA LEU A 75 -4.94 -22.28 -18.20
C LEU A 75 -4.94 -20.84 -18.73
N LEU A 76 -5.50 -20.63 -19.93
CA LEU A 76 -5.61 -19.29 -20.52
C LEU A 76 -6.54 -18.41 -19.69
N VAL A 77 -7.67 -18.96 -19.24
CA VAL A 77 -8.62 -18.27 -18.36
C VAL A 77 -7.97 -17.84 -17.04
N SER A 78 -7.28 -18.78 -16.39
CA SER A 78 -6.56 -18.53 -15.14
C SER A 78 -5.50 -17.44 -15.32
N PHE A 79 -4.76 -17.49 -16.44
CA PHE A 79 -3.75 -16.49 -16.76
C PHE A 79 -4.37 -15.10 -17.01
N VAL A 80 -5.46 -15.01 -17.78
CA VAL A 80 -6.13 -13.73 -18.06
C VAL A 80 -6.69 -13.11 -16.79
N MET A 81 -7.34 -13.90 -15.93
CA MET A 81 -7.86 -13.42 -14.64
C MET A 81 -6.76 -12.95 -13.70
N TRP A 82 -5.67 -13.73 -13.59
CA TRP A 82 -4.50 -13.32 -12.84
C TRP A 82 -3.85 -12.05 -13.40
N PHE A 83 -3.72 -11.93 -14.72
CA PHE A 83 -3.10 -10.77 -15.36
C PHE A 83 -3.94 -9.51 -15.15
N LEU A 84 -5.25 -9.57 -15.41
CA LEU A 84 -6.16 -8.44 -15.22
C LEU A 84 -6.22 -8.02 -13.74
N GLY A 85 -6.32 -8.99 -12.83
CA GLY A 85 -6.28 -8.72 -11.38
C GLY A 85 -4.98 -8.05 -10.96
N THR A 86 -3.84 -8.51 -11.49
CA THR A 86 -2.51 -7.94 -11.18
C THR A 86 -2.41 -6.52 -11.69
N VAL A 87 -2.88 -6.25 -12.91
CA VAL A 87 -2.90 -4.90 -13.49
C VAL A 87 -3.80 -3.97 -12.68
N MET A 88 -5.00 -4.41 -12.29
CA MET A 88 -5.92 -3.62 -11.46
C MET A 88 -5.29 -3.28 -10.10
N ILE A 89 -4.75 -4.27 -9.39
CA ILE A 89 -4.09 -4.06 -8.08
C ILE A 89 -2.89 -3.11 -8.23
N LEU A 90 -2.11 -3.24 -9.32
CA LEU A 90 -1.00 -2.34 -9.59
C LEU A 90 -1.47 -0.90 -9.84
N LEU A 91 -2.54 -0.70 -10.63
CA LEU A 91 -3.11 0.63 -10.88
C LEU A 91 -3.62 1.27 -9.59
N ILE A 92 -4.33 0.51 -8.75
CA ILE A 92 -4.79 0.97 -7.44
C ILE A 92 -3.61 1.35 -6.54
N THR A 93 -2.56 0.53 -6.52
CA THR A 93 -1.33 0.79 -5.75
C THR A 93 -0.66 2.08 -6.22
N VAL A 94 -0.53 2.30 -7.53
CA VAL A 94 0.04 3.52 -8.10
C VAL A 94 -0.83 4.73 -7.80
N ALA A 95 -2.16 4.62 -7.94
CA ALA A 95 -3.08 5.71 -7.61
C ALA A 95 -2.96 6.09 -6.13
N ASN A 96 -2.84 5.11 -5.25
CA ASN A 96 -2.65 5.34 -3.82
C ASN A 96 -1.29 5.98 -3.52
N TRP A 97 -0.22 5.57 -4.21
CA TRP A 97 1.06 6.24 -4.07
C TRP A 97 0.99 7.70 -4.50
N LEU A 98 0.35 8.00 -5.62
CA LEU A 98 0.22 9.37 -6.10
C LEU A 98 -0.58 10.24 -5.13
N SER A 99 -1.69 9.71 -4.59
CA SER A 99 -2.50 10.43 -3.61
C SER A 99 -1.72 10.68 -2.31
N GLN A 100 -1.01 9.68 -1.77
CA GLN A 100 -0.20 9.85 -0.57
C GLN A 100 1.01 10.76 -0.81
N GLY A 101 1.62 10.73 -2.00
CA GLY A 101 2.70 11.65 -2.37
C GLY A 101 2.24 13.10 -2.43
N PHE A 102 1.02 13.31 -2.93
CA PHE A 102 0.38 14.61 -2.90
C PHE A 102 0.13 15.07 -1.45
N VAL A 103 -0.46 14.22 -0.60
CA VAL A 103 -0.68 14.51 0.83
C VAL A 103 0.65 14.84 1.52
N LEU A 104 1.69 14.04 1.32
CA LEU A 104 3.04 14.28 1.85
C LEU A 104 3.58 15.64 1.42
N GLY A 105 3.44 15.97 0.13
CA GLY A 105 3.86 17.25 -0.42
C GLY A 105 3.12 18.43 0.21
N GLN A 106 1.80 18.33 0.37
CA GLN A 106 1.00 19.39 0.99
C GLN A 106 1.31 19.57 2.47
N VAL A 107 1.36 18.47 3.23
CA VAL A 107 1.69 18.53 4.68
C VAL A 107 3.12 19.02 4.91
N SER A 108 4.06 18.70 4.01
CA SER A 108 5.44 19.20 4.13
C SER A 108 5.55 20.73 4.12
N ARG A 109 4.56 21.44 3.56
CA ARG A 109 4.51 22.92 3.54
C ARG A 109 4.33 23.53 4.93
N LEU A 110 3.90 22.75 5.92
CA LEU A 110 3.87 23.18 7.32
C LEU A 110 5.29 23.28 7.91
N GLY A 111 6.27 22.65 7.27
CA GLY A 111 7.69 22.68 7.61
C GLY A 111 8.42 23.88 7.00
N CYS A 112 9.74 23.91 7.19
CA CYS A 112 10.60 24.97 6.67
C CYS A 112 10.93 24.78 5.18
N HIS A 113 10.83 23.55 4.67
CA HIS A 113 11.12 23.21 3.28
C HIS A 113 10.07 22.29 2.68
N VAL A 114 9.67 22.57 1.45
CA VAL A 114 8.74 21.72 0.70
C VAL A 114 9.51 20.52 0.14
N ILE A 115 8.95 19.32 0.33
CA ILE A 115 9.49 18.12 -0.31
C ILE A 115 9.16 18.21 -1.80
N SER A 116 10.21 18.27 -2.64
CA SER A 116 10.02 18.33 -4.10
C SER A 116 9.25 17.10 -4.60
N LEU A 117 8.46 17.25 -5.66
CA LEU A 117 7.74 16.13 -6.28
C LEU A 117 8.67 14.97 -6.65
N ARG A 118 9.88 15.29 -7.13
CA ARG A 118 10.93 14.31 -7.43
C ARG A 118 11.35 13.52 -6.19
N THR A 119 11.53 14.21 -5.06
CA THR A 119 11.89 13.59 -3.77
C THR A 119 10.71 12.80 -3.18
N ALA A 120 9.47 13.27 -3.36
CA ALA A 120 8.27 12.55 -2.93
C ALA A 120 8.11 11.24 -3.71
N LEU A 121 8.21 11.27 -5.04
CA LEU A 121 8.14 10.09 -5.90
C LEU A 121 9.29 9.10 -5.64
N ALA A 122 10.47 9.61 -5.27
CA ALA A 122 11.63 8.83 -4.86
C ALA A 122 11.39 8.02 -3.57
N LEU A 123 10.73 8.64 -2.60
CA LEU A 123 10.50 8.11 -1.26
C LEU A 123 9.25 7.25 -1.16
N LEU A 124 8.26 7.51 -2.02
CA LEU A 124 6.94 6.89 -1.98
C LEU A 124 6.98 5.35 -1.93
N PRO A 125 7.69 4.65 -2.83
CA PRO A 125 7.75 3.18 -2.79
C PRO A 125 8.37 2.64 -1.49
N LEU A 126 9.26 3.41 -0.83
CA LEU A 126 9.83 3.06 0.47
C LEU A 126 8.84 3.31 1.61
N LEU A 127 8.17 4.47 1.60
CA LEU A 127 7.16 4.82 2.59
C LEU A 127 6.00 3.83 2.55
N TRP A 128 5.68 3.29 1.37
CA TRP A 128 4.58 2.35 1.18
C TRP A 128 4.93 0.89 1.47
N LEU A 129 6.21 0.57 1.75
CA LEU A 129 6.65 -0.78 2.07
C LEU A 129 5.87 -1.42 3.25
N PRO A 130 5.59 -0.72 4.37
CA PRO A 130 4.77 -1.28 5.45
C PRO A 130 3.38 -1.69 4.98
N MET A 131 2.76 -0.87 4.12
CA MET A 131 1.41 -1.14 3.58
C MET A 131 1.40 -2.32 2.60
N LEU A 132 2.46 -2.49 1.82
CA LEU A 132 2.63 -3.68 0.99
C LEU A 132 2.85 -4.92 1.84
N LEU A 133 3.69 -4.84 2.88
CA LEU A 133 3.94 -5.96 3.77
C LEU A 133 2.67 -6.39 4.50
N ARG A 134 1.82 -5.44 4.88
CA ARG A 134 0.47 -5.71 5.38
C ARG A 134 -0.29 -6.63 4.43
N ILE A 135 -0.32 -6.32 3.13
CA ILE A 135 -1.03 -7.13 2.13
C ILE A 135 -0.44 -8.55 2.06
N VAL A 136 0.89 -8.69 2.09
CA VAL A 136 1.55 -10.02 2.08
C VAL A 136 1.20 -10.83 3.31
N VAL A 137 1.24 -10.22 4.50
CA VAL A 137 0.93 -10.92 5.75
C VAL A 137 -0.52 -11.40 5.74
N HIS A 138 -1.45 -10.56 5.26
CA HIS A 138 -2.84 -10.97 5.10
C HIS A 138 -3.01 -12.09 4.08
N ALA A 139 -2.41 -11.95 2.90
CA ALA A 139 -2.46 -12.99 1.87
C ALA A 139 -1.87 -14.31 2.38
N GLY A 140 -0.72 -14.26 3.05
CA GLY A 140 -0.07 -15.44 3.65
C GLY A 140 -0.92 -16.11 4.72
N TYR A 141 -1.58 -15.33 5.58
CA TYR A 141 -2.49 -15.88 6.60
C TYR A 141 -3.70 -16.60 5.98
N VAL A 142 -4.29 -16.00 4.93
CA VAL A 142 -5.38 -16.63 4.16
C VAL A 142 -4.91 -17.93 3.51
N PHE A 143 -3.71 -17.95 2.92
CA PHE A 143 -3.13 -19.15 2.33
C PHE A 143 -2.96 -20.30 3.35
N THR A 144 -2.71 -19.98 4.61
CA THR A 144 -2.61 -20.98 5.69
C THR A 144 -3.96 -21.46 6.24
N GLY A 145 -5.08 -21.04 5.64
CA GLY A 145 -6.44 -21.41 6.07
C GLY A 145 -7.00 -20.53 7.18
N GLY A 146 -6.37 -19.39 7.48
CA GLY A 146 -6.91 -18.40 8.41
C GLY A 146 -8.06 -17.60 7.79
N SER A 147 -9.04 -17.20 8.59
CA SER A 147 -10.09 -16.27 8.15
C SER A 147 -9.54 -14.84 8.07
N VAL A 148 -10.03 -14.03 7.11
CA VAL A 148 -9.61 -12.63 6.92
C VAL A 148 -10.16 -11.73 8.04
N GLU A 149 -9.90 -12.03 9.30
CA GLU A 149 -10.26 -11.13 10.40
C GLU A 149 -9.11 -10.15 10.67
N HIS A 150 -8.75 -9.38 9.64
CA HIS A 150 -8.05 -8.13 9.90
C HIS A 150 -9.07 -7.09 10.32
N ASN A 151 -9.14 -6.83 11.61
CA ASN A 151 -10.08 -5.86 12.13
C ASN A 151 -9.43 -4.53 12.52
N GLY A 152 -8.11 -4.32 12.32
CA GLY A 152 -7.44 -3.05 12.66
C GLY A 152 -7.88 -2.52 14.03
N LEU A 153 -8.38 -1.28 14.09
CA LEU A 153 -9.20 -0.76 15.20
C LEU A 153 -10.72 -0.87 14.96
N ALA A 154 -11.18 -1.37 13.81
CA ALA A 154 -12.59 -1.61 13.50
C ALA A 154 -13.24 -2.67 14.41
N PHE A 155 -12.47 -3.46 15.17
CA PHE A 155 -13.02 -4.31 16.24
C PHE A 155 -13.76 -3.51 17.33
N LEU A 156 -13.50 -2.20 17.44
CA LEU A 156 -14.15 -1.30 18.40
C LEU A 156 -15.60 -0.99 18.04
N ILE A 157 -16.03 -1.25 16.80
CA ILE A 157 -17.42 -1.09 16.39
C ILE A 157 -18.13 -2.43 16.65
N THR A 158 -18.94 -2.50 17.69
CA THR A 158 -19.53 -3.76 18.19
C THR A 158 -20.78 -4.23 17.43
N ASP A 159 -21.38 -3.39 16.58
CA ASP A 159 -22.63 -3.72 15.88
C ASP A 159 -22.46 -3.55 14.35
N TYR A 160 -22.15 -4.66 13.68
CA TYR A 160 -21.74 -4.67 12.27
C TYR A 160 -22.90 -4.71 11.27
N HIS A 161 -24.10 -5.08 11.71
CA HIS A 161 -25.20 -5.44 10.81
C HIS A 161 -26.04 -4.25 10.33
N GLN A 162 -25.82 -3.04 10.85
CA GLN A 162 -26.61 -1.84 10.51
C GLN A 162 -25.78 -0.55 10.41
N LEU A 163 -24.62 -0.61 9.76
CA LEU A 163 -23.88 0.63 9.47
C LEU A 163 -24.45 1.32 8.23
N ASP A 164 -24.82 2.58 8.38
CA ASP A 164 -25.12 3.47 7.26
C ASP A 164 -23.84 3.81 6.47
N VAL A 165 -23.96 4.58 5.39
CA VAL A 165 -22.81 4.94 4.52
C VAL A 165 -21.68 5.60 5.31
N LEU A 166 -22.01 6.46 6.29
CA LEU A 166 -21.03 7.11 7.14
C LEU A 166 -20.37 6.12 8.12
N GLY A 167 -21.16 5.24 8.74
CA GLY A 167 -20.68 4.17 9.60
C GLY A 167 -19.73 3.22 8.88
N GLN A 168 -20.04 2.87 7.62
CA GLN A 168 -19.18 2.05 6.77
C GLN A 168 -17.86 2.76 6.43
N PHE A 169 -17.89 4.07 6.17
CA PHE A 169 -16.69 4.87 5.94
C PHE A 169 -15.82 4.93 7.20
N VAL A 170 -16.40 5.20 8.38
CA VAL A 170 -15.68 5.22 9.66
C VAL A 170 -15.08 3.85 9.97
N ARG A 171 -15.83 2.77 9.72
CA ARG A 171 -15.31 1.41 9.85
C ARG A 171 -14.10 1.18 8.96
N ASN A 172 -14.18 1.58 7.69
CA ASN A 172 -13.07 1.48 6.75
C ASN A 172 -11.87 2.34 7.18
N MET A 173 -12.07 3.48 7.84
CA MET A 173 -11.00 4.26 8.44
C MET A 173 -10.31 3.51 9.59
N LEU A 174 -11.09 3.00 10.56
CA LEU A 174 -10.54 2.28 11.71
C LEU A 174 -9.82 0.99 11.31
N TRP A 175 -10.28 0.34 10.24
CA TRP A 175 -9.63 -0.83 9.66
C TRP A 175 -8.21 -0.55 9.18
N GLN A 176 -7.91 0.67 8.72
CA GLN A 176 -6.56 1.04 8.29
C GLN A 176 -5.59 1.28 9.46
N ILE A 177 -6.10 1.43 10.69
CA ILE A 177 -5.27 1.74 11.85
C ILE A 177 -4.74 0.44 12.44
N ASP A 178 -3.50 0.13 12.11
CA ASP A 178 -2.77 -1.06 12.55
C ASP A 178 -1.28 -0.76 12.79
N LEU A 179 -0.51 -1.82 13.11
CA LEU A 179 0.94 -1.70 13.31
C LEU A 179 1.68 -1.25 12.05
N PHE A 180 1.18 -1.57 10.86
CA PHE A 180 1.79 -1.17 9.59
C PHE A 180 1.58 0.32 9.31
N LEU A 181 0.44 0.89 9.70
CA LEU A 181 0.20 2.33 9.68
C LEU A 181 1.12 3.05 10.64
N ILE A 182 1.29 2.54 11.86
CA ILE A 182 2.24 3.13 12.83
C ILE A 182 3.65 3.14 12.23
N TRP A 183 4.08 2.03 11.62
CA TRP A 183 5.38 1.97 10.95
C TRP A 183 5.48 2.95 9.77
N HIS A 184 4.43 3.06 8.95
CA HIS A 184 4.35 4.06 7.88
C HIS A 184 4.50 5.49 8.41
N LEU A 185 3.81 5.84 9.50
CA LEU A 185 3.90 7.17 10.12
C LEU A 185 5.28 7.45 10.69
N ILE A 186 5.96 6.45 11.28
CA ILE A 186 7.34 6.59 11.74
C ILE A 186 8.27 6.93 10.57
N LEU A 187 8.16 6.21 9.44
CA LEU A 187 8.96 6.49 8.25
C LEU A 187 8.65 7.89 7.69
N THR A 188 7.38 8.26 7.62
CA THR A 188 6.95 9.60 7.19
C THR A 188 7.49 10.71 8.11
N GLY A 189 7.53 10.47 9.43
CA GLY A 189 8.08 11.41 10.41
C GLY A 189 9.57 11.64 10.22
N ILE A 190 10.32 10.57 9.92
CA ILE A 190 11.73 10.68 9.53
C ILE A 190 11.86 11.55 8.28
N ILE A 191 10.94 11.41 7.31
CA ILE A 191 10.96 12.21 6.09
C ILE A 191 10.67 13.69 6.37
N PHE A 192 9.63 14.01 7.12
CA PHE A 192 9.34 15.40 7.48
C PHE A 192 10.48 16.04 8.27
N HIS A 193 11.09 15.31 9.20
CA HIS A 193 12.21 15.83 9.96
C HIS A 193 13.46 16.05 9.09
N ARG A 194 13.80 15.10 8.21
CA ARG A 194 15.05 15.13 7.44
C ARG A 194 14.99 15.95 6.16
N PHE A 195 13.87 15.91 5.45
CA PHE A 195 13.74 16.54 4.14
C PHE A 195 12.93 17.84 4.21
N ALA A 196 11.89 17.90 5.04
CA ALA A 196 11.12 19.14 5.25
C ALA A 196 11.69 20.03 6.38
N HIS A 197 12.76 19.58 7.05
CA HIS A 197 13.40 20.24 8.20
C HIS A 197 12.39 20.69 9.25
N MET A 198 11.36 19.88 9.46
CA MET A 198 10.27 20.23 10.35
C MET A 198 10.75 20.16 11.81
N PRO A 199 10.52 21.22 12.62
CA PRO A 199 10.85 21.20 14.04
C PRO A 199 9.96 20.21 14.79
N ALA A 200 10.45 19.66 15.90
CA ALA A 200 9.73 18.67 16.70
C ALA A 200 8.34 19.15 17.14
N SER A 201 8.19 20.46 17.42
CA SER A 201 6.94 21.08 17.81
C SER A 201 5.85 21.01 16.74
N ARG A 202 6.19 20.97 15.45
CA ARG A 202 5.24 20.85 14.33
C ARG A 202 5.14 19.44 13.76
N LEU A 203 6.11 18.58 14.08
CA LEU A 203 6.20 17.23 13.55
C LEU A 203 5.00 16.38 13.98
N VAL A 204 4.56 16.53 15.23
CA VAL A 204 3.41 15.78 15.76
C VAL A 204 2.14 16.18 15.01
N ASP A 205 1.87 17.48 14.88
CA ASP A 205 0.69 17.98 14.17
C ASP A 205 0.68 17.56 12.69
N ALA A 206 1.84 17.64 12.04
CA ALA A 206 1.99 17.19 10.66
C ALA A 206 1.78 15.68 10.51
N LEU A 207 2.28 14.87 11.46
CA LEU A 207 2.06 13.43 11.46
C LEU A 207 0.60 13.06 11.71
N LEU A 208 -0.08 13.76 12.61
CA LEU A 208 -1.51 13.58 12.87
C LEU A 208 -2.34 13.95 11.63
N LEU A 209 -2.07 15.12 11.03
CA LEU A 209 -2.75 15.57 9.82
C LEU A 209 -2.50 14.61 8.66
N TYR A 210 -1.24 14.24 8.42
CA TYR A 210 -0.87 13.29 7.39
C TYR A 210 -1.56 11.94 7.62
N GLY A 211 -1.47 11.38 8.84
CA GLY A 211 -2.08 10.10 9.17
C GLY A 211 -3.59 10.10 9.01
N PHE A 212 -4.27 11.16 9.45
CA PHE A 212 -5.70 11.33 9.25
C PHE A 212 -6.07 11.35 7.76
N LEU A 213 -5.37 12.15 6.96
CA LEU A 213 -5.60 12.24 5.51
C LEU A 213 -5.29 10.91 4.82
N THR A 214 -4.22 10.21 5.21
CA THR A 214 -3.86 8.89 4.70
C THR A 214 -4.98 7.89 4.93
N VAL A 215 -5.49 7.81 6.16
CA VAL A 215 -6.59 6.90 6.52
C VAL A 215 -7.88 7.26 5.79
N CYS A 216 -8.21 8.56 5.65
CA CYS A 216 -9.38 9.01 4.88
C CYS A 216 -9.28 8.60 3.40
N VAL A 217 -8.14 8.86 2.77
CA VAL A 217 -7.89 8.50 1.36
C VAL A 217 -7.98 7.00 1.17
N GLN A 218 -7.39 6.21 2.07
CA GLN A 218 -7.45 4.75 1.99
C GLN A 218 -8.88 4.24 2.20
N ALA A 219 -9.61 4.76 3.19
CA ALA A 219 -11.01 4.39 3.43
C ALA A 219 -11.91 4.74 2.23
N TRP A 220 -11.70 5.89 1.60
CA TRP A 220 -12.42 6.29 0.40
C TRP A 220 -12.12 5.34 -0.77
N MET A 221 -10.85 5.01 -1.01
CA MET A 221 -10.45 4.05 -2.05
C MET A 221 -11.04 2.66 -1.80
N THR A 222 -11.02 2.16 -0.55
CA THR A 222 -11.62 0.88 -0.19
C THR A 222 -13.14 0.88 -0.40
N SER A 223 -13.81 1.98 -0.06
CA SER A 223 -15.26 2.10 -0.23
C SER A 223 -15.65 2.12 -1.72
N TRP A 224 -14.87 2.82 -2.55
CA TRP A 224 -15.07 2.84 -4.00
C TRP A 224 -14.89 1.45 -4.63
N MET A 225 -13.88 0.69 -4.18
CA MET A 225 -13.65 -0.68 -4.64
C MET A 225 -14.78 -1.66 -4.29
N MET A 226 -15.48 -1.46 -3.16
CA MET A 226 -16.61 -2.31 -2.77
C MET A 226 -17.91 -1.98 -3.54
N SER A 227 -17.94 -0.84 -4.23
CA SER A 227 -19.11 -0.38 -4.99
C SER A 227 -19.06 -0.71 -6.49
N LEU A 228 -17.93 -1.26 -6.96
CA LEU A 228 -17.72 -1.76 -8.32
C LEU A 228 -17.92 -3.27 -8.36
#